data_AF-A0A1G2GY83-F1
#
_entry.id   AF-A0A1G2GY83-F1
#
_cell.length_a   1.000
_cell.length_b   1.000
_cell.length_c   1.000
_cell.angle_alpha   90.00
_cell.angle_beta   90.00
_cell.angle_gamma   90.00
#
_symmetry.space_group_name_H-M   'P 1'
#
loop_
_entity.id
_entity.type
_entity.pdbx_description
1 polymer ?
#
loop_
_entity_poly.entity_id
_entity_poly.type
_entity_poly.pdbx_seq_one_letter_code
_entity_poly.pdbx_strand_id
1 'polypeptide(L)'
;MNNAKKAFTLPFRKPPLLGRGETRRLPRKRFVMTRYLEERGGFTLIELLVAIAVIAVLAVAVALTLNPAELLRQARDSTRISDISTLNSAMGIYNADVSNTYVGQSQTVYVSLPDYQATTTQGTDCASIGLPALPLNWSYHCAAFSSLRNTDGTGWVPVDFTEMSFQSPISVLPIDPKNTSSSGLYYTYQKGSWEFTAAMESARFGAGGKSDIVSADGGKFSDLYETGTDLTLLAVDRVAVSSAATYPVVSVTAPAYSATVSGTVAVYASATDTVAIAGVQFLLDGANLGGEVTNPPYQINWDTTLTSNGSHSLTAYARNISSNTTTSAAVAVTVNNIGSSLPALVQFTVTSNAPASACSAQLNSSVTAGNLLVLTVDTNSSTAALSISDNRGNTWSTANNNSTAAGTQSIFYASNAASGVTNVTVTITNWSDAFRSCELAEYSGVTSLDAATSANGTGMFLSSTTSTANFGNELIIGAGSTPSCSSCTFSAGPGFIIVSASSKSFQEYMAIVSTGAHSATANISTSTPWLMNMAIFR
;
A
#
# COMPACT_ATOMS: atom_id res chain seq x y z
N MET A 1 -33.76 -67.01 -27.46
CA MET A 1 -32.45 -67.64 -27.17
C MET A 1 -31.67 -66.69 -26.29
N ASN A 2 -31.78 -66.86 -24.97
CA ASN A 2 -31.13 -66.02 -23.95
C ASN A 2 -29.85 -66.72 -23.48
N ASN A 3 -28.73 -66.00 -23.41
CA ASN A 3 -27.55 -66.43 -22.65
C ASN A 3 -27.05 -65.27 -21.79
N ALA A 4 -27.43 -65.33 -20.51
CA ALA A 4 -26.97 -64.46 -19.44
C ALA A 4 -25.56 -64.86 -18.99
N LYS A 5 -24.66 -63.86 -18.85
CA LYS A 5 -23.31 -64.01 -18.30
C LYS A 5 -23.35 -64.01 -16.77
N LYS A 6 -22.62 -64.96 -16.18
CA LYS A 6 -22.49 -65.27 -14.75
C LYS A 6 -21.77 -64.16 -13.96
N ALA A 7 -22.33 -63.86 -12.78
CA ALA A 7 -21.71 -63.08 -11.71
C ALA A 7 -20.71 -63.92 -10.91
N PHE A 8 -19.65 -63.27 -10.43
CA PHE A 8 -18.54 -63.85 -9.67
C PHE A 8 -18.75 -63.56 -8.17
N THR A 9 -18.91 -64.59 -7.35
CA THR A 9 -19.10 -64.48 -5.88
C THR A 9 -18.05 -65.33 -5.18
N LEU A 10 -17.22 -64.71 -4.33
CA LEU A 10 -16.17 -65.37 -3.54
C LEU A 10 -16.77 -66.07 -2.30
N PRO A 11 -16.30 -67.28 -1.92
CA PRO A 11 -16.83 -68.00 -0.75
C PRO A 11 -16.10 -67.64 0.56
N PHE A 12 -16.90 -67.35 1.59
CA PHE A 12 -16.48 -67.23 2.99
C PHE A 12 -16.02 -68.58 3.58
N ARG A 13 -14.83 -68.64 4.19
CA ARG A 13 -14.35 -69.79 4.98
C ARG A 13 -14.89 -69.74 6.42
N LYS A 14 -15.45 -70.87 6.88
CA LYS A 14 -15.81 -71.11 8.30
C LYS A 14 -14.56 -71.50 9.11
N PRO A 15 -14.42 -71.06 10.38
CA PRO A 15 -13.38 -71.54 11.29
C PRO A 15 -13.78 -72.87 11.98
N PRO A 16 -12.78 -73.65 12.46
CA PRO A 16 -12.98 -75.03 12.89
C PRO A 16 -13.51 -75.17 14.32
N LEU A 17 -14.26 -76.26 14.53
CA LEU A 17 -14.75 -76.74 15.82
C LEU A 17 -13.60 -77.38 16.61
N LEU A 18 -13.37 -76.93 17.85
CA LEU A 18 -12.49 -77.59 18.81
C LEU A 18 -13.33 -78.18 19.95
N GLY A 19 -13.11 -79.47 20.18
CA GLY A 19 -13.88 -80.33 21.05
C GLY A 19 -13.60 -80.19 22.54
N ARG A 20 -14.53 -80.77 23.29
CA ARG A 20 -14.57 -81.00 24.75
C ARG A 20 -13.24 -81.47 25.33
N GLY A 21 -12.84 -80.85 26.44
CA GLY A 21 -11.81 -81.34 27.35
C GLY A 21 -11.85 -80.61 28.70
N GLU A 22 -12.54 -81.23 29.65
CA GLU A 22 -12.33 -81.20 31.10
C GLU A 22 -12.45 -79.90 31.92
N THR A 23 -13.42 -79.95 32.83
CA THR A 23 -13.70 -79.01 33.91
C THR A 23 -12.74 -79.20 35.10
N ARG A 24 -11.96 -78.18 35.44
CA ARG A 24 -11.42 -78.01 36.81
C ARG A 24 -11.98 -76.73 37.43
N ARG A 25 -12.65 -76.92 38.57
CA ARG A 25 -13.28 -75.87 39.38
C ARG A 25 -12.23 -74.90 39.92
N LEU A 26 -12.49 -73.59 39.76
CA LEU A 26 -11.88 -72.52 40.56
C LEU A 26 -12.99 -71.74 41.29
N PRO A 27 -12.72 -71.22 42.50
CA PRO A 27 -13.73 -70.75 43.43
C PRO A 27 -14.34 -69.40 43.05
N ARG A 28 -15.63 -69.22 43.39
CA ARG A 28 -16.42 -67.99 43.19
C ARG A 28 -15.72 -66.77 43.81
N LYS A 29 -15.29 -65.82 42.99
CA LYS A 29 -15.06 -64.43 43.40
C LYS A 29 -16.12 -63.54 42.75
N ARG A 30 -16.68 -62.65 43.57
CA ARG A 30 -17.71 -61.66 43.25
C ARG A 30 -17.44 -60.98 41.92
N PHE A 31 -18.41 -61.05 41.00
CA PHE A 31 -18.41 -60.32 39.75
C PHE A 31 -18.78 -58.86 40.04
N VAL A 32 -17.77 -57.98 40.10
CA VAL A 32 -17.98 -56.53 39.98
C VAL A 32 -17.92 -56.21 38.50
N MET A 33 -19.03 -55.74 37.95
CA MET A 33 -19.17 -55.42 36.54
C MET A 33 -18.50 -54.05 36.28
N THR A 34 -17.23 -54.06 35.92
CA THR A 34 -16.52 -52.85 35.47
C THR A 34 -16.78 -52.66 33.98
N ARG A 35 -17.47 -51.57 33.62
CA ARG A 35 -17.64 -51.13 32.23
C ARG A 35 -16.25 -50.83 31.63
N TYR A 36 -15.88 -51.52 30.55
CA TYR A 36 -14.81 -51.05 29.66
C TYR A 36 -15.41 -49.97 28.76
N LEU A 37 -15.00 -48.72 28.98
CA LEU A 37 -15.15 -47.66 27.98
C LEU A 37 -14.07 -47.92 26.92
N GLU A 38 -14.50 -48.18 25.69
CA GLU A 38 -13.64 -48.26 24.52
C GLU A 38 -13.15 -46.83 24.23
N GLU A 39 -11.94 -46.50 24.68
CA GLU A 39 -11.29 -45.22 24.35
C GLU A 39 -11.04 -45.19 22.84
N ARG A 40 -11.93 -44.54 22.09
CA ARG A 40 -11.61 -44.05 20.75
C ARG A 40 -10.54 -42.98 20.92
N GLY A 41 -9.27 -43.35 20.69
CA GLY A 41 -8.17 -42.41 20.69
C GLY A 41 -8.46 -41.25 19.72
N GLY A 42 -8.78 -40.09 20.28
CA GLY A 42 -8.90 -38.85 19.52
C GLY A 42 -7.50 -38.38 19.12
N PHE A 43 -7.40 -37.77 17.94
CA PHE A 43 -6.15 -37.15 17.48
C PHE A 43 -5.65 -36.14 18.51
N THR A 44 -4.37 -36.23 18.86
CA THR A 44 -3.73 -35.27 19.74
C THR A 44 -3.51 -33.94 19.00
N LEU A 45 -3.47 -32.83 19.75
CA LEU A 45 -3.16 -31.51 19.19
C LEU A 45 -1.82 -31.47 18.44
N ILE A 46 -0.83 -32.27 18.89
CA ILE A 46 0.47 -32.34 18.24
C ILE A 46 0.42 -33.10 16.91
N GLU A 47 -0.35 -34.18 16.81
CA GLU A 47 -0.56 -34.89 15.54
C GLU A 47 -1.25 -34.02 14.50
N LEU A 48 -2.26 -33.24 14.92
CA LEU A 48 -2.94 -32.29 14.02
C LEU A 48 -1.98 -31.22 13.52
N LEU A 49 -1.14 -30.67 14.40
CA LEU A 49 -0.18 -29.63 14.05
C LEU A 49 0.89 -30.14 13.08
N VAL A 50 1.44 -31.32 13.34
CA VAL A 50 2.43 -31.96 12.44
C VAL A 50 1.80 -32.30 11.09
N ALA A 51 0.57 -32.81 11.07
CA ALA A 51 -0.13 -33.14 9.83
C ALA A 51 -0.36 -31.90 8.96
N ILE A 52 -0.82 -30.78 9.54
CA ILE A 52 -1.02 -29.52 8.82
C ILE A 52 0.32 -28.98 8.30
N ALA A 53 1.40 -29.05 9.09
CA ALA A 53 2.73 -28.62 8.66
C ALA A 53 3.25 -29.42 7.45
N VAL A 54 3.10 -30.76 7.48
CA VAL A 54 3.49 -31.62 6.37
C VAL A 54 2.64 -31.36 5.13
N ILE A 55 1.32 -31.20 5.28
CA ILE A 55 0.42 -30.88 4.16
C ILE A 55 0.79 -29.53 3.54
N ALA A 56 1.14 -28.51 4.34
CA ALA A 56 1.55 -27.20 3.82
C ALA A 56 2.84 -27.30 2.98
N VAL A 57 3.84 -28.05 3.44
CA VAL A 57 5.09 -28.26 2.69
C VAL A 57 4.84 -29.05 1.40
N LEU A 58 4.03 -30.11 1.46
CA LEU A 58 3.68 -30.89 0.27
C LEU A 58 2.84 -30.07 -0.71
N ALA A 59 1.93 -29.22 -0.24
CA ALA A 59 1.14 -28.34 -1.11
C ALA A 59 2.02 -27.33 -1.86
N VAL A 60 3.01 -26.73 -1.18
CA VAL A 60 3.98 -25.85 -1.84
C VAL A 60 4.84 -26.61 -2.84
N ALA A 61 5.34 -27.80 -2.48
CA ALA A 61 6.12 -28.63 -3.40
C ALA A 61 5.31 -29.06 -4.64
N VAL A 62 4.03 -29.41 -4.46
CA VAL A 62 3.12 -29.76 -5.57
C VAL A 62 2.81 -28.53 -6.43
N ALA A 63 2.60 -27.35 -5.85
CA ALA A 63 2.37 -26.12 -6.59
C ALA A 63 3.62 -25.59 -7.33
N LEU A 64 4.83 -25.91 -6.84
CA LEU A 64 6.08 -25.60 -7.53
C LEU A 64 6.38 -26.60 -8.67
N THR A 65 5.88 -27.83 -8.58
CA THR A 65 6.10 -28.87 -9.60
C THR A 65 5.01 -28.89 -10.67
N LEU A 66 3.76 -28.63 -10.31
CA LEU A 66 2.65 -28.42 -11.23
C LEU A 66 2.51 -26.91 -11.41
N ASN A 67 2.78 -26.37 -12.60
CA ASN A 67 2.40 -24.99 -12.92
C ASN A 67 0.89 -25.00 -13.24
N PRO A 68 -0.02 -24.69 -12.29
CA PRO A 68 -1.46 -24.85 -12.52
C PRO A 68 -1.97 -23.87 -13.58
N ALA A 69 -1.36 -22.68 -13.68
CA ALA A 69 -1.68 -21.71 -14.70
C ALA A 69 -1.39 -22.29 -16.10
N GLU A 70 -0.26 -22.97 -16.27
CA GLU A 70 0.09 -23.63 -17.53
C GLU A 70 -0.86 -24.79 -17.87
N LEU A 71 -1.32 -25.58 -16.90
CA LEU A 71 -2.34 -26.61 -17.14
C LEU A 71 -3.66 -26.00 -17.61
N LEU A 72 -4.07 -24.86 -17.05
CA LEU A 72 -5.26 -24.14 -17.51
C LEU A 72 -5.07 -23.55 -18.91
N ARG A 73 -3.86 -23.08 -19.26
CA ARG A 73 -3.52 -22.65 -20.63
C ARG A 73 -3.63 -23.82 -21.61
N GLN A 74 -3.09 -24.98 -21.25
CA GLN A 74 -3.17 -26.20 -22.08
C GLN A 74 -4.61 -26.67 -22.27
N ALA A 75 -5.45 -26.60 -21.24
CA ALA A 75 -6.87 -26.94 -21.36
C ALA A 75 -7.60 -26.01 -22.35
N ARG A 76 -7.36 -24.70 -22.27
CA ARG A 76 -7.93 -23.74 -23.23
C ARG A 76 -7.41 -23.94 -24.64
N ASP A 77 -6.12 -24.20 -24.82
CA ASP A 77 -5.55 -24.51 -26.14
C ASP A 77 -6.14 -25.80 -26.73
N SER A 78 -6.38 -26.81 -25.90
CA SER A 78 -7.07 -28.03 -26.36
C SER A 78 -8.48 -27.71 -26.88
N THR A 79 -9.18 -26.76 -26.27
CA THR A 79 -10.47 -26.25 -26.79
C THR A 79 -10.26 -25.53 -28.12
N ARG A 80 -9.26 -24.63 -28.24
CA ARG A 80 -8.95 -23.91 -29.48
C ARG A 80 -8.69 -24.84 -30.66
N ILE A 81 -7.86 -25.87 -30.44
CA ILE A 81 -7.53 -26.87 -31.45
C ILE A 81 -8.79 -27.61 -31.90
N SER A 82 -9.64 -28.02 -30.96
CA SER A 82 -10.92 -28.69 -31.26
C SER A 82 -11.89 -27.79 -32.03
N ASP A 83 -12.04 -26.53 -31.61
CA ASP A 83 -12.92 -25.55 -32.23
C ASP A 83 -12.51 -25.28 -33.69
N ILE A 84 -11.23 -24.98 -33.90
CA ILE A 84 -10.67 -24.69 -35.23
C ILE A 84 -10.74 -25.92 -36.13
N SER A 85 -10.46 -27.12 -35.60
CA SER A 85 -10.62 -28.37 -36.36
C SER A 85 -12.07 -28.62 -36.78
N THR A 86 -13.04 -28.27 -35.93
CA THR A 86 -14.47 -28.42 -36.23
C THR A 86 -14.90 -27.41 -37.29
N LEU A 87 -14.46 -26.15 -37.18
CA LEU A 87 -14.70 -25.11 -38.18
C LEU A 87 -14.13 -25.47 -39.56
N ASN A 88 -12.88 -25.94 -39.60
CA ASN A 88 -12.23 -26.35 -40.85
C ASN A 88 -12.98 -27.51 -41.52
N SER A 89 -13.41 -28.50 -40.73
CA SER A 89 -14.22 -29.62 -41.23
C SER A 89 -15.58 -29.16 -41.75
N ALA A 90 -16.27 -28.26 -41.03
CA ALA A 90 -17.55 -27.69 -41.42
C ALA A 90 -17.45 -26.94 -42.76
N MET A 91 -16.41 -26.12 -42.92
CA MET A 91 -16.14 -25.38 -44.15
C MET A 91 -15.84 -26.31 -45.34
N GLY A 92 -15.06 -27.37 -45.11
CA GLY A 92 -14.78 -28.38 -46.13
C GLY A 92 -16.04 -29.08 -46.64
N ILE A 93 -16.99 -29.40 -45.75
CA ILE A 93 -18.28 -29.99 -46.14
C ILE A 93 -19.15 -28.95 -46.84
N TYR A 94 -19.26 -27.73 -46.30
CA TYR A 94 -20.04 -26.64 -46.89
C TYR A 94 -19.64 -26.38 -48.35
N ASN A 95 -18.33 -26.23 -48.60
CA ASN A 95 -17.79 -25.95 -49.94
C ASN A 95 -17.97 -27.12 -50.94
N ALA A 96 -18.21 -28.33 -50.45
CA ALA A 96 -18.46 -29.50 -51.29
C ALA A 96 -19.96 -29.73 -51.60
N ASP A 97 -20.86 -29.22 -50.77
CA ASP A 97 -22.30 -29.50 -50.80
C ASP A 97 -23.12 -28.31 -51.29
N VAL A 98 -22.80 -27.11 -50.82
CA VAL A 98 -23.59 -25.89 -51.05
C VAL A 98 -23.07 -25.14 -52.27
N SER A 99 -23.98 -24.74 -53.17
CA SER A 99 -23.67 -23.97 -54.38
C SER A 99 -23.77 -22.45 -54.19
N ASN A 100 -24.24 -21.99 -53.03
CA ASN A 100 -24.24 -20.59 -52.64
C ASN A 100 -22.79 -20.06 -52.55
N THR A 101 -22.59 -18.84 -53.04
CA THR A 101 -21.27 -18.25 -53.24
C THR A 101 -20.86 -17.25 -52.15
N TYR A 102 -21.76 -16.90 -51.22
CA TYR A 102 -21.41 -15.91 -50.20
C TYR A 102 -20.71 -16.55 -49.00
N VAL A 103 -19.38 -16.40 -48.99
CA VAL A 103 -18.51 -16.78 -47.87
C VAL A 103 -17.75 -15.57 -47.33
N GLY A 104 -18.38 -14.39 -47.41
CA GLY A 104 -17.83 -13.11 -46.97
C GLY A 104 -17.27 -12.22 -48.08
N GLN A 105 -16.62 -11.13 -47.66
CA GLN A 105 -16.06 -10.08 -48.52
C GLN A 105 -14.55 -10.23 -48.74
N SER A 106 -14.08 -9.72 -49.89
CA SER A 106 -12.64 -9.76 -50.22
C SER A 106 -11.91 -8.71 -49.40
N GLN A 107 -10.67 -9.00 -49.02
CA GLN A 107 -9.86 -8.09 -48.20
C GLN A 107 -10.48 -7.77 -46.83
N THR A 108 -11.29 -8.69 -46.30
CA THR A 108 -11.93 -8.56 -44.99
C THR A 108 -11.51 -9.69 -44.08
N VAL A 109 -10.99 -9.35 -42.89
CA VAL A 109 -10.66 -10.30 -41.83
C VAL A 109 -11.82 -10.36 -40.85
N TYR A 110 -12.48 -11.51 -40.79
CA TYR A 110 -13.57 -11.75 -39.85
C TYR A 110 -13.00 -12.21 -38.51
N VAL A 111 -13.51 -11.70 -37.39
CA VAL A 111 -12.98 -12.01 -36.05
C VAL A 111 -14.07 -12.45 -35.09
N SER A 112 -13.75 -13.39 -34.19
CA SER A 112 -14.71 -13.92 -33.20
C SER A 112 -15.06 -12.98 -32.04
N LEU A 113 -14.69 -11.70 -32.13
CA LEU A 113 -14.98 -10.68 -31.12
C LEU A 113 -16.33 -10.00 -31.42
N PRO A 114 -17.16 -9.76 -30.40
CA PRO A 114 -18.43 -9.07 -30.58
C PRO A 114 -18.23 -7.58 -30.88
N ASP A 115 -19.04 -7.07 -31.80
CA ASP A 115 -19.32 -5.64 -31.87
C ASP A 115 -20.49 -5.30 -30.92
N TYR A 116 -20.17 -4.58 -29.84
CA TYR A 116 -21.14 -4.11 -28.87
C TYR A 116 -21.92 -2.86 -29.31
N GLN A 117 -21.48 -2.20 -30.37
CA GLN A 117 -22.08 -0.97 -30.90
C GLN A 117 -22.87 -1.20 -32.19
N ALA A 118 -22.93 -2.44 -32.67
CA ALA A 118 -23.67 -2.81 -33.87
C ALA A 118 -25.16 -2.46 -33.74
N THR A 119 -25.69 -1.73 -34.73
CA THR A 119 -27.12 -1.42 -34.86
C THR A 119 -27.88 -2.40 -35.76
N THR A 120 -27.17 -3.33 -36.39
CA THR A 120 -27.71 -4.40 -37.24
C THR A 120 -27.24 -5.76 -36.74
N THR A 121 -27.92 -6.83 -37.14
CA THR A 121 -27.51 -8.21 -36.82
C THR A 121 -26.29 -8.69 -37.60
N GLN A 122 -25.82 -7.95 -38.61
CA GLN A 122 -24.63 -8.31 -39.38
C GLN A 122 -23.34 -7.83 -38.71
N GLY A 123 -23.38 -6.76 -37.91
CA GLY A 123 -22.19 -6.18 -37.27
C GLY A 123 -21.50 -5.07 -38.09
N THR A 124 -20.28 -4.67 -37.69
CA THR A 124 -19.51 -3.57 -38.33
C THR A 124 -17.99 -3.83 -38.32
N ASP A 125 -17.18 -2.86 -38.78
CA ASP A 125 -15.74 -2.97 -39.02
C ASP A 125 -14.84 -3.02 -37.75
N CYS A 126 -15.38 -3.44 -36.59
CA CYS A 126 -14.60 -3.61 -35.36
C CYS A 126 -13.86 -2.34 -34.87
N ALA A 127 -14.29 -1.13 -35.24
CA ALA A 127 -13.49 0.09 -35.13
C ALA A 127 -13.07 0.48 -33.69
N SER A 128 -13.74 -0.07 -32.66
CA SER A 128 -13.59 0.32 -31.26
C SER A 128 -12.92 -0.74 -30.37
N ILE A 129 -12.41 -1.85 -30.93
CA ILE A 129 -11.97 -3.00 -30.13
C ILE A 129 -10.45 -3.22 -30.06
N GLY A 130 -9.62 -2.30 -30.54
CA GLY A 130 -8.16 -2.32 -30.32
C GLY A 130 -7.44 -3.48 -31.01
N LEU A 131 -7.80 -3.76 -32.27
CA LEU A 131 -7.16 -4.80 -33.10
C LEU A 131 -5.84 -4.30 -33.73
N PRO A 132 -4.94 -5.22 -34.14
CA PRO A 132 -3.72 -4.88 -34.87
C PRO A 132 -3.99 -4.09 -36.17
N ALA A 133 -3.00 -3.35 -36.67
CA ALA A 133 -3.14 -2.65 -37.94
C ALA A 133 -3.22 -3.64 -39.11
N LEU A 134 -4.09 -3.35 -40.08
CA LEU A 134 -4.21 -4.08 -41.34
C LEU A 134 -3.46 -3.39 -42.48
N PRO A 135 -3.06 -4.11 -43.54
CA PRO A 135 -2.53 -3.51 -44.75
C PRO A 135 -3.54 -2.56 -45.42
N LEU A 136 -3.05 -1.69 -46.32
CA LEU A 136 -3.90 -0.79 -47.09
C LEU A 136 -5.00 -1.57 -47.84
N ASN A 137 -6.24 -1.07 -47.78
CA ASN A 137 -7.45 -1.65 -48.38
C ASN A 137 -7.97 -2.93 -47.72
N TRP A 138 -7.52 -3.24 -46.51
CA TRP A 138 -8.09 -4.32 -45.69
C TRP A 138 -8.94 -3.75 -44.55
N SER A 139 -10.02 -4.44 -44.22
CA SER A 139 -10.88 -4.12 -43.07
C SER A 139 -11.08 -5.32 -42.17
N TYR A 140 -11.37 -5.08 -40.89
CA TYR A 140 -11.93 -6.10 -40.02
C TYR A 140 -13.44 -6.15 -40.17
N HIS A 141 -14.05 -7.26 -39.76
CA HIS A 141 -15.49 -7.36 -39.58
C HIS A 141 -15.82 -8.18 -38.34
N CYS A 142 -16.69 -7.63 -37.48
CA CYS A 142 -17.14 -8.22 -36.22
C CYS A 142 -18.65 -8.36 -36.28
N ALA A 143 -19.18 -9.55 -36.00
CA ALA A 143 -20.61 -9.73 -35.86
C ALA A 143 -21.15 -9.04 -34.60
N ALA A 144 -22.43 -8.65 -34.64
CA ALA A 144 -23.11 -8.06 -33.48
C ALA A 144 -23.12 -9.04 -32.30
N PHE A 145 -23.11 -8.52 -31.07
CA PHE A 145 -23.16 -9.39 -29.88
C PHE A 145 -24.34 -10.39 -29.89
N SER A 146 -25.50 -9.98 -30.42
CA SER A 146 -26.71 -10.80 -30.49
C SER A 146 -26.64 -11.95 -31.52
N SER A 147 -25.82 -11.82 -32.54
CA SER A 147 -25.69 -12.79 -33.64
C SER A 147 -24.32 -13.46 -33.71
N LEU A 148 -23.35 -13.04 -32.88
CA LEU A 148 -21.95 -13.43 -32.94
C LEU A 148 -21.74 -14.91 -33.24
N ARG A 149 -22.53 -15.77 -32.61
CA ARG A 149 -22.38 -17.23 -32.66
C ARG A 149 -23.39 -17.95 -33.55
N ASN A 150 -24.19 -17.21 -34.32
CA ASN A 150 -25.17 -17.80 -35.25
C ASN A 150 -24.46 -18.52 -36.40
N THR A 151 -25.12 -19.53 -36.96
CA THR A 151 -24.62 -20.33 -38.09
C THR A 151 -25.41 -20.07 -39.38
N ASP A 152 -26.23 -19.03 -39.41
CA ASP A 152 -27.14 -18.63 -40.51
C ASP A 152 -26.53 -17.53 -41.42
N GLY A 153 -25.20 -17.40 -41.42
CA GLY A 153 -24.48 -16.35 -42.13
C GLY A 153 -24.42 -14.99 -41.42
N THR A 154 -25.12 -14.79 -40.29
CA THR A 154 -25.05 -13.54 -39.50
C THR A 154 -23.99 -13.55 -38.39
N GLY A 155 -23.37 -14.71 -38.15
CA GLY A 155 -22.32 -14.87 -37.15
C GLY A 155 -20.96 -14.33 -37.57
N TRP A 156 -19.96 -14.49 -36.70
CA TRP A 156 -18.60 -14.00 -36.99
C TRP A 156 -17.95 -14.71 -38.18
N VAL A 157 -18.40 -15.92 -38.52
CA VAL A 157 -18.10 -16.57 -39.80
C VAL A 157 -19.27 -16.27 -40.74
N PRO A 158 -19.07 -15.56 -41.86
CA PRO A 158 -20.12 -15.09 -42.76
C PRO A 158 -20.59 -16.20 -43.72
N VAL A 159 -20.86 -17.39 -43.18
CA VAL A 159 -21.29 -18.57 -43.92
C VAL A 159 -22.57 -19.11 -43.31
N ASP A 160 -23.56 -19.37 -44.16
CA ASP A 160 -24.82 -19.96 -43.76
C ASP A 160 -24.73 -21.49 -43.77
N PHE A 161 -24.24 -22.06 -42.68
CA PHE A 161 -24.16 -23.51 -42.51
C PHE A 161 -25.54 -24.18 -42.39
N THR A 162 -26.65 -23.42 -42.33
CA THR A 162 -28.00 -24.00 -42.33
C THR A 162 -28.46 -24.43 -43.73
N GLU A 163 -27.78 -23.96 -44.78
CA GLU A 163 -28.05 -24.33 -46.19
C GLU A 163 -27.51 -25.72 -46.57
N MET A 164 -26.70 -26.34 -45.71
CA MET A 164 -26.15 -27.68 -45.97
C MET A 164 -27.29 -28.71 -46.10
N SER A 165 -27.21 -29.55 -47.13
CA SER A 165 -28.15 -30.65 -47.42
C SER A 165 -28.19 -31.70 -46.31
N PHE A 166 -27.15 -31.73 -45.48
CA PHE A 166 -27.02 -32.57 -44.31
C PHE A 166 -26.85 -31.70 -43.06
N GLN A 167 -27.18 -32.24 -41.88
CA GLN A 167 -27.02 -31.50 -40.63
C GLN A 167 -25.57 -31.02 -40.47
N SER A 168 -25.39 -29.69 -40.36
CA SER A 168 -24.08 -29.08 -40.13
C SER A 168 -23.43 -29.63 -38.85
N PRO A 169 -22.12 -29.91 -38.84
CA PRO A 169 -21.39 -30.31 -37.65
C PRO A 169 -21.32 -29.20 -36.58
N ILE A 170 -21.72 -27.97 -36.93
CA ILE A 170 -21.76 -26.82 -36.03
C ILE A 170 -23.18 -26.27 -35.92
N SER A 171 -23.71 -26.28 -34.71
CA SER A 171 -24.99 -25.64 -34.37
C SER A 171 -24.82 -24.24 -33.76
N VAL A 172 -23.59 -23.90 -33.37
CA VAL A 172 -23.19 -22.61 -32.78
C VAL A 172 -21.73 -22.36 -33.13
N LEU A 173 -21.37 -21.17 -33.63
CA LEU A 173 -19.96 -20.86 -33.89
C LEU A 173 -19.17 -20.81 -32.58
N PRO A 174 -17.99 -21.45 -32.50
CA PRO A 174 -17.14 -21.36 -31.32
C PRO A 174 -16.53 -19.96 -31.19
N ILE A 175 -16.13 -19.61 -29.98
CA ILE A 175 -15.35 -18.41 -29.67
C ILE A 175 -14.20 -18.82 -28.75
N ASP A 176 -13.10 -18.07 -28.78
CA ASP A 176 -11.97 -18.33 -27.90
C ASP A 176 -12.41 -18.32 -26.42
N PRO A 177 -11.88 -19.20 -25.55
CA PRO A 177 -12.27 -19.19 -24.13
C PRO A 177 -12.01 -17.88 -23.38
N LYS A 178 -11.06 -17.05 -23.83
CA LYS A 178 -10.82 -15.68 -23.34
C LYS A 178 -11.52 -14.63 -24.22
N ASN A 179 -11.44 -14.78 -25.54
CA ASN A 179 -12.06 -13.89 -26.54
C ASN A 179 -11.85 -12.40 -26.24
N THR A 180 -10.59 -11.97 -26.08
CA THR A 180 -10.26 -10.55 -25.87
C THR A 180 -9.21 -10.06 -26.87
N SER A 181 -9.41 -8.86 -27.41
CA SER A 181 -8.44 -8.21 -28.30
C SER A 181 -7.11 -7.91 -27.60
N SER A 182 -7.16 -7.51 -26.33
CA SER A 182 -5.96 -7.16 -25.54
C SER A 182 -4.97 -8.30 -25.34
N SER A 183 -5.44 -9.56 -25.40
CA SER A 183 -4.57 -10.74 -25.29
C SER A 183 -4.20 -11.35 -26.65
N GLY A 184 -4.79 -10.86 -27.75
CA GLY A 184 -4.66 -11.48 -29.07
C GLY A 184 -5.34 -12.85 -29.22
N LEU A 185 -6.09 -13.28 -28.19
CA LEU A 185 -6.75 -14.59 -28.10
C LEU A 185 -8.21 -14.47 -28.57
N TYR A 186 -8.39 -14.68 -29.86
CA TYR A 186 -9.65 -14.73 -30.59
C TYR A 186 -9.39 -15.50 -31.89
N TYR A 187 -10.45 -16.01 -32.52
CA TYR A 187 -10.36 -16.68 -33.81
C TYR A 187 -10.51 -15.68 -34.95
N THR A 188 -9.85 -15.96 -36.07
CA THR A 188 -10.06 -15.20 -37.31
C THR A 188 -10.49 -16.11 -38.44
N TYR A 189 -11.22 -15.56 -39.40
CA TYR A 189 -11.58 -16.21 -40.65
C TYR A 189 -11.27 -15.29 -41.83
N GLN A 190 -10.67 -15.85 -42.88
CA GLN A 190 -10.41 -15.16 -44.13
C GLN A 190 -10.99 -15.94 -45.30
N LYS A 191 -11.71 -15.25 -46.19
CA LYS A 191 -12.25 -15.88 -47.40
C LYS A 191 -11.19 -16.06 -48.50
N GLY A 192 -11.42 -17.04 -49.36
CA GLY A 192 -10.53 -17.50 -50.44
C GLY A 192 -10.64 -19.01 -50.52
N SER A 193 -9.51 -19.70 -50.58
CA SER A 193 -9.39 -21.10 -50.14
C SER A 193 -9.32 -21.17 -48.60
N TRP A 194 -10.34 -20.64 -47.93
CA TRP A 194 -10.46 -20.28 -46.51
C TRP A 194 -9.29 -20.57 -45.54
N GLU A 195 -9.13 -19.64 -44.59
CA GLU A 195 -8.20 -19.80 -43.48
C GLU A 195 -8.86 -19.46 -42.15
N PHE A 196 -8.63 -20.30 -41.14
CA PHE A 196 -8.92 -20.06 -39.74
C PHE A 196 -7.63 -19.98 -38.95
N THR A 197 -7.50 -18.98 -38.08
CA THR A 197 -6.33 -18.86 -37.20
C THR A 197 -6.71 -18.71 -35.73
N ALA A 198 -5.86 -19.22 -34.84
CA ALA A 198 -5.96 -19.05 -33.40
C ALA A 198 -4.57 -18.94 -32.76
N ALA A 199 -4.37 -18.00 -31.83
CA ALA A 199 -3.14 -17.93 -31.05
C ALA A 199 -3.14 -18.96 -29.90
N MET A 200 -2.03 -19.68 -29.72
CA MET A 200 -1.87 -20.63 -28.61
C MET A 200 -1.32 -19.92 -27.37
N GLU A 201 -1.87 -20.25 -26.22
CA GLU A 201 -1.48 -19.63 -24.95
C GLU A 201 -0.37 -20.44 -24.26
N SER A 202 -0.41 -21.76 -24.30
CA SER A 202 0.50 -22.63 -23.56
C SER A 202 1.88 -22.71 -24.19
N ALA A 203 2.89 -22.90 -23.34
CA ALA A 203 4.25 -23.19 -23.81
C ALA A 203 4.35 -24.59 -24.45
N ARG A 204 3.37 -25.47 -24.22
CA ARG A 204 3.33 -26.81 -24.81
C ARG A 204 2.98 -26.78 -26.30
N PHE A 205 1.95 -26.02 -26.68
CA PHE A 205 1.39 -26.00 -28.04
C PHE A 205 1.93 -24.86 -28.89
N GLY A 206 2.50 -23.81 -28.27
CA GLY A 206 3.20 -22.74 -28.96
C GLY A 206 4.59 -23.14 -29.48
N ALA A 207 5.22 -22.19 -30.19
CA ALA A 207 6.49 -22.39 -30.88
C ALA A 207 7.61 -22.88 -29.94
N GLY A 208 8.30 -23.95 -30.32
CA GLY A 208 9.34 -24.60 -29.52
C GLY A 208 8.81 -25.48 -28.37
N GLY A 209 7.49 -25.65 -28.27
CA GLY A 209 6.84 -26.48 -27.27
C GLY A 209 6.98 -27.99 -27.50
N LYS A 210 6.68 -28.79 -26.46
CA LYS A 210 6.72 -30.27 -26.54
C LYS A 210 5.69 -30.88 -27.49
N SER A 211 4.64 -30.13 -27.81
CA SER A 211 3.63 -30.50 -28.81
C SER A 211 3.33 -29.27 -29.64
N ASP A 212 4.39 -28.60 -30.07
CA ASP A 212 4.33 -27.44 -30.95
C ASP A 212 3.49 -27.77 -32.19
N ILE A 213 2.38 -27.06 -32.32
CA ILE A 213 1.46 -27.17 -33.46
C ILE A 213 1.53 -25.95 -34.37
N VAL A 214 1.97 -24.80 -33.85
CA VAL A 214 2.04 -23.53 -34.59
C VAL A 214 3.23 -23.51 -35.55
N SER A 215 4.34 -24.16 -35.20
CA SER A 215 5.47 -24.30 -36.13
C SER A 215 5.28 -25.45 -37.13
N ALA A 216 4.28 -26.30 -36.90
CA ALA A 216 4.09 -27.57 -37.60
C ALA A 216 2.87 -27.60 -38.53
N ASP A 217 2.05 -26.55 -38.51
CA ASP A 217 0.84 -26.44 -39.33
C ASP A 217 1.12 -26.08 -40.80
N GLY A 218 2.34 -25.62 -41.10
CA GLY A 218 2.77 -25.28 -42.46
C GLY A 218 2.25 -23.93 -42.94
N GLY A 219 1.70 -23.11 -42.04
CA GLY A 219 1.22 -21.77 -42.33
C GLY A 219 2.31 -20.71 -42.36
N LYS A 220 1.91 -19.47 -42.63
CA LYS A 220 2.80 -18.32 -42.76
C LYS A 220 3.31 -17.81 -41.41
N PHE A 221 2.54 -17.96 -40.34
CA PHE A 221 2.78 -17.31 -39.05
C PHE A 221 3.18 -18.31 -37.97
N SER A 222 4.43 -18.21 -37.50
CA SER A 222 4.99 -19.12 -36.50
C SER A 222 4.39 -19.00 -35.09
N ASP A 223 3.53 -18.01 -34.84
CA ASP A 223 2.87 -17.75 -33.55
C ASP A 223 1.37 -18.06 -33.56
N LEU A 224 0.81 -18.45 -34.70
CA LEU A 224 -0.59 -18.79 -34.87
C LEU A 224 -0.72 -20.26 -35.23
N TYR A 225 -1.82 -20.87 -34.79
CA TYR A 225 -2.26 -22.15 -35.31
C TYR A 225 -3.20 -21.89 -36.48
N GLU A 226 -2.79 -22.33 -37.66
CA GLU A 226 -3.43 -22.03 -38.94
C GLU A 226 -4.04 -23.30 -39.54
N THR A 227 -5.30 -23.22 -39.94
CA THR A 227 -5.98 -24.34 -40.64
C THR A 227 -6.81 -23.81 -41.79
N GLY A 228 -6.94 -24.59 -42.86
CA GLY A 228 -7.62 -24.11 -44.05
C GLY A 228 -7.19 -24.86 -45.29
N THR A 229 -7.59 -24.36 -46.45
CA THR A 229 -7.06 -24.85 -47.74
C THR A 229 -5.96 -23.97 -48.32
N ASP A 230 -5.79 -22.76 -47.80
CA ASP A 230 -4.71 -21.83 -48.09
C ASP A 230 -4.32 -21.10 -46.80
N LEU A 231 -3.14 -21.44 -46.27
CA LEU A 231 -2.60 -20.91 -45.01
C LEU A 231 -1.77 -19.63 -45.22
N THR A 232 -2.02 -18.92 -46.32
CA THR A 232 -1.32 -17.68 -46.67
C THR A 232 -2.26 -16.47 -46.76
N LEU A 233 -3.55 -16.68 -46.49
CA LEU A 233 -4.60 -15.69 -46.72
C LEU A 233 -4.62 -14.58 -45.67
N LEU A 234 -4.16 -14.84 -44.45
CA LEU A 234 -4.22 -13.88 -43.35
C LEU A 234 -3.34 -12.67 -43.66
N ALA A 235 -4.01 -11.53 -43.83
CA ALA A 235 -3.38 -10.25 -44.15
C ALA A 235 -2.78 -9.54 -42.94
N VAL A 236 -3.12 -9.99 -41.73
CA VAL A 236 -2.54 -9.47 -40.50
C VAL A 236 -1.14 -10.06 -40.36
N ASP A 237 -0.12 -9.28 -40.70
CA ASP A 237 1.23 -9.61 -40.29
C ASP A 237 1.39 -9.30 -38.78
N ARG A 238 1.31 -10.33 -37.94
CA ARG A 238 1.56 -10.18 -36.50
C ARG A 238 3.05 -9.93 -36.16
N VAL A 239 3.94 -9.72 -37.14
CA VAL A 239 5.38 -9.39 -36.97
C VAL A 239 5.65 -8.03 -36.27
N ALA A 240 4.65 -7.41 -35.64
CA ALA A 240 4.86 -6.43 -34.57
C ALA A 240 3.98 -6.66 -33.33
N VAL A 241 3.80 -7.92 -32.88
CA VAL A 241 3.38 -8.24 -31.52
C VAL A 241 4.19 -9.42 -30.93
N SER A 242 5.49 -9.51 -31.23
CA SER A 242 6.42 -10.36 -30.45
C SER A 242 6.97 -9.67 -29.20
N SER A 243 6.27 -8.65 -28.70
CA SER A 243 6.12 -8.51 -27.27
C SER A 243 4.69 -8.08 -27.00
N ALA A 244 3.84 -8.97 -26.48
CA ALA A 244 2.98 -8.49 -25.41
C ALA A 244 3.94 -7.80 -24.45
N ALA A 245 3.81 -6.47 -24.28
CA ALA A 245 4.66 -5.74 -23.36
C ALA A 245 4.61 -6.50 -22.03
N THR A 246 5.72 -7.16 -21.67
CA THR A 246 5.83 -7.79 -20.37
C THR A 246 5.98 -6.59 -19.44
N TYR A 247 4.94 -6.36 -18.65
CA TYR A 247 4.96 -5.31 -17.65
C TYR A 247 5.57 -5.93 -16.39
N PRO A 248 6.44 -5.20 -15.69
CA PRO A 248 6.97 -5.70 -14.44
C PRO A 248 5.81 -5.87 -13.43
N VAL A 249 5.86 -6.93 -12.63
CA VAL A 249 5.01 -7.08 -11.45
C VAL A 249 5.77 -6.50 -10.28
N VAL A 250 5.18 -5.55 -9.56
CA VAL A 250 5.81 -4.87 -8.43
C VAL A 250 4.86 -4.77 -7.25
N SER A 251 5.39 -4.97 -6.04
CA SER A 251 4.65 -4.76 -4.79
C SER A 251 5.57 -4.24 -3.70
N VAL A 252 5.09 -3.28 -2.90
CA VAL A 252 5.73 -2.88 -1.65
C VAL A 252 5.49 -3.99 -0.62
N THR A 253 6.57 -4.51 -0.04
CA THR A 253 6.54 -5.68 0.88
C THR A 253 6.76 -5.29 2.34
N ALA A 254 7.37 -4.13 2.59
CA ALA A 254 7.45 -3.51 3.90
C ALA A 254 7.58 -1.99 3.74
N PRO A 255 7.01 -1.18 4.65
CA PRO A 255 6.19 -1.56 5.81
C PRO A 255 4.90 -2.29 5.41
N ALA A 256 4.31 -3.05 6.34
CA ALA A 256 3.04 -3.73 6.08
C ALA A 256 1.89 -2.72 5.96
N TYR A 257 0.80 -3.11 5.29
CA TYR A 257 -0.43 -2.31 5.26
C TYR A 257 -0.89 -1.99 6.68
N SER A 258 -1.28 -0.74 6.91
CA SER A 258 -1.68 -0.15 8.20
C SER A 258 -0.58 -0.07 9.27
N ALA A 259 0.70 -0.31 8.92
CA ALA A 259 1.79 -0.15 9.87
C ALA A 259 1.90 1.32 10.33
N THR A 260 2.14 1.51 11.63
CA THR A 260 2.56 2.80 12.18
C THR A 260 4.08 2.87 12.16
N VAL A 261 4.62 3.92 11.53
CA VAL A 261 6.06 4.10 11.28
C VAL A 261 6.58 5.39 11.90
N SER A 262 7.83 5.37 12.36
CA SER A 262 8.51 6.52 12.95
C SER A 262 10.03 6.37 12.83
N GLY A 263 10.76 7.50 12.86
CA GLY A 263 12.21 7.51 12.70
C GLY A 263 12.68 7.05 11.32
N THR A 264 13.75 6.26 11.28
CA THR A 264 14.24 5.68 10.02
C THR A 264 13.58 4.33 9.76
N VAL A 265 12.84 4.23 8.66
CA VAL A 265 12.10 3.04 8.25
C VAL A 265 12.62 2.52 6.93
N ALA A 266 12.96 1.23 6.88
CA ALA A 266 13.32 0.57 5.63
C ALA A 266 12.05 0.26 4.82
N VAL A 267 12.00 0.73 3.57
CA VAL A 267 10.92 0.44 2.63
C VAL A 267 11.45 -0.56 1.60
N TYR A 268 10.74 -1.68 1.43
CA TYR A 268 11.13 -2.78 0.56
C TYR A 268 10.09 -3.00 -0.53
N ALA A 269 10.54 -3.37 -1.72
CA ALA A 269 9.67 -3.82 -2.80
C ALA A 269 10.18 -5.13 -3.42
N SER A 270 9.24 -5.96 -3.86
CA SER A 270 9.52 -7.04 -4.81
C SER A 270 9.18 -6.55 -6.22
N ALA A 271 10.06 -6.83 -7.18
CA ALA A 271 9.81 -6.56 -8.59
C ALA A 271 10.31 -7.74 -9.44
N THR A 272 9.46 -8.23 -10.33
CA THR A 272 9.75 -9.35 -11.23
C THR A 272 9.25 -9.06 -12.63
N ASP A 273 10.02 -9.41 -13.64
CA ASP A 273 9.65 -9.34 -15.05
C ASP A 273 10.22 -10.57 -15.75
N THR A 274 9.61 -11.01 -16.85
CA THR A 274 10.07 -12.17 -17.63
C THR A 274 11.34 -11.89 -18.44
N VAL A 275 11.73 -10.62 -18.61
CA VAL A 275 12.96 -10.19 -19.28
C VAL A 275 14.00 -9.77 -18.24
N ALA A 276 13.85 -8.58 -17.63
CA ALA A 276 14.68 -8.06 -16.55
C ALA A 276 14.12 -6.73 -16.03
N ILE A 277 14.24 -6.48 -14.71
CA ILE A 277 13.94 -5.17 -14.12
C ILE A 277 15.13 -4.23 -14.36
N ALA A 278 14.85 -3.00 -14.84
CA ALA A 278 15.85 -1.94 -14.99
C ALA A 278 15.94 -1.05 -13.74
N GLY A 279 14.83 -0.86 -13.02
CA GLY A 279 14.84 -0.13 -11.76
C GLY A 279 13.49 -0.06 -11.07
N VAL A 280 13.52 0.29 -9.78
CA VAL A 280 12.36 0.52 -8.92
C VAL A 280 12.49 1.88 -8.22
N GLN A 281 11.55 2.78 -8.48
CA GLN A 281 11.41 4.06 -7.79
C GLN A 281 10.32 3.93 -6.72
N PHE A 282 10.65 4.25 -5.47
CA PHE A 282 9.67 4.34 -4.40
C PHE A 282 9.00 5.71 -4.39
N LEU A 283 7.71 5.76 -4.04
CA LEU A 283 6.94 6.99 -3.94
C LEU A 283 6.15 7.06 -2.63
N LEU A 284 6.07 8.27 -2.07
CA LEU A 284 5.23 8.64 -0.94
C LEU A 284 4.19 9.65 -1.43
N ASP A 285 2.90 9.30 -1.33
CA ASP A 285 1.78 10.12 -1.80
C ASP A 285 1.92 10.57 -3.26
N GLY A 286 2.55 9.73 -4.09
CA GLY A 286 2.82 9.99 -5.50
C GLY A 286 4.09 10.80 -5.80
N ALA A 287 4.81 11.29 -4.79
CA ALA A 287 6.10 11.97 -4.94
C ALA A 287 7.27 10.99 -4.75
N ASN A 288 8.40 11.19 -5.45
CA ASN A 288 9.56 10.33 -5.33
C ASN A 288 10.13 10.33 -3.90
N LEU A 289 10.23 9.14 -3.31
CA LEU A 289 10.84 8.91 -2.01
C LEU A 289 12.26 8.37 -2.22
N GLY A 290 13.24 9.27 -2.28
CA GLY A 290 14.63 8.91 -2.59
C GLY A 290 14.88 8.64 -4.08
N GLY A 291 16.06 8.10 -4.40
CA GLY A 291 16.46 7.76 -5.77
C GLY A 291 15.99 6.37 -6.22
N GLU A 292 15.97 6.15 -7.53
CA GLU A 292 15.65 4.86 -8.13
C GLU A 292 16.70 3.79 -7.77
N VAL A 293 16.24 2.59 -7.42
CA VAL A 293 17.08 1.44 -7.09
C VAL A 293 17.18 0.52 -8.30
N THR A 294 18.39 0.36 -8.86
CA THR A 294 18.62 -0.40 -10.10
C THR A 294 19.03 -1.86 -9.90
N ASN A 295 19.24 -2.29 -8.65
CA ASN A 295 19.67 -3.66 -8.34
C ASN A 295 18.96 -4.19 -7.09
N PRO A 296 18.54 -5.47 -7.07
CA PRO A 296 17.98 -6.07 -5.88
C PRO A 296 19.04 -6.28 -4.78
N PRO A 297 18.67 -6.23 -3.49
CA PRO A 297 17.31 -6.02 -2.97
C PRO A 297 16.83 -4.57 -3.19
N TYR A 298 15.59 -4.41 -3.69
CA TYR A 298 15.01 -3.08 -3.91
C TYR A 298 14.57 -2.50 -2.58
N GLN A 299 15.37 -1.59 -2.04
CA GLN A 299 15.18 -1.01 -0.71
C GLN A 299 15.67 0.44 -0.66
N ILE A 300 14.96 1.26 0.13
CA ILE A 300 15.44 2.56 0.59
C ILE A 300 15.29 2.67 2.11
N ASN A 301 16.02 3.62 2.71
CA ASN A 301 15.78 4.07 4.08
C ASN A 301 15.01 5.39 4.01
N TRP A 302 13.80 5.39 4.54
CA TRP A 302 12.95 6.56 4.67
C TRP A 302 13.11 7.17 6.05
N ASP A 303 13.56 8.42 6.11
CA ASP A 303 13.49 9.24 7.33
C ASP A 303 12.08 9.81 7.46
N THR A 304 11.23 9.14 8.24
CA THR A 304 9.84 9.57 8.44
C THR A 304 9.78 10.86 9.25
N THR A 305 10.85 11.27 9.94
CA THR A 305 10.83 12.50 10.75
C THR A 305 10.62 13.73 9.89
N LEU A 306 11.04 13.70 8.62
CA LEU A 306 10.84 14.77 7.65
C LEU A 306 9.44 14.75 6.99
N THR A 307 8.59 13.79 7.38
CA THR A 307 7.22 13.65 6.89
C THR A 307 6.22 14.04 7.98
N SER A 308 5.15 14.74 7.60
CA SER A 308 4.04 15.06 8.51
C SER A 308 3.47 13.79 9.17
N ASN A 309 2.95 13.91 10.38
CA ASN A 309 2.21 12.79 10.98
C ASN A 309 0.85 12.62 10.31
N GLY A 310 0.38 11.38 10.17
CA GLY A 310 -0.89 11.07 9.53
C GLY A 310 -0.84 9.84 8.63
N SER A 311 -1.90 9.62 7.87
CA SER A 311 -1.97 8.53 6.89
C SER A 311 -1.22 8.93 5.62
N HIS A 312 -0.35 8.04 5.15
CA HIS A 312 0.42 8.19 3.92
C HIS A 312 0.30 6.94 3.05
N SER A 313 0.53 7.10 1.75
CA SER A 313 0.47 6.05 0.75
C SER A 313 1.85 5.75 0.17
N LEU A 314 2.36 4.54 0.40
CA LEU A 314 3.58 4.05 -0.24
C LEU A 314 3.24 3.27 -1.51
N THR A 315 3.93 3.59 -2.60
CA THR A 315 3.89 2.83 -3.86
C THR A 315 5.29 2.61 -4.39
N ALA A 316 5.45 1.63 -5.28
CA ALA A 316 6.67 1.38 -6.01
C ALA A 316 6.37 1.36 -7.51
N TYR A 317 7.12 2.15 -8.27
CA TYR A 317 7.10 2.20 -9.73
C TYR A 317 8.28 1.41 -10.28
N ALA A 318 8.02 0.29 -10.94
CA ALA A 318 9.05 -0.53 -11.56
C ALA A 318 9.07 -0.30 -13.07
N ARG A 319 10.28 -0.25 -13.64
CA ARG A 319 10.51 -0.28 -15.08
C ARG A 319 11.40 -1.45 -15.46
N ASN A 320 11.11 -2.07 -16.60
CA ASN A 320 11.97 -3.11 -17.16
C ASN A 320 12.97 -2.54 -18.18
N ILE A 321 13.87 -3.38 -18.70
CA ILE A 321 14.89 -2.96 -19.68
C ILE A 321 14.31 -2.53 -21.04
N SER A 322 13.05 -2.87 -21.31
CA SER A 322 12.28 -2.43 -22.47
C SER A 322 11.48 -1.16 -22.21
N SER A 323 11.68 -0.51 -21.06
CA SER A 323 10.99 0.71 -20.60
C SER A 323 9.48 0.56 -20.37
N ASN A 324 8.95 -0.66 -20.26
CA ASN A 324 7.58 -0.90 -19.79
C ASN A 324 7.52 -0.72 -18.28
N THR A 325 6.43 -0.14 -17.78
CA THR A 325 6.36 0.30 -16.39
C THR A 325 5.07 -0.10 -15.69
N THR A 326 5.16 -0.41 -14.40
CA THR A 326 4.02 -0.71 -13.53
C THR A 326 4.17 0.01 -12.21
N THR A 327 3.08 0.56 -11.69
CA THR A 327 2.99 1.03 -10.30
C THR A 327 2.29 -0.01 -9.45
N SER A 328 2.83 -0.31 -8.27
CA SER A 328 2.21 -1.23 -7.33
C SER A 328 0.87 -0.71 -6.81
N ALA A 329 0.09 -1.61 -6.18
CA ALA A 329 -0.96 -1.17 -5.28
C ALA A 329 -0.39 -0.30 -4.14
N ALA A 330 -1.20 0.62 -3.65
CA ALA A 330 -0.87 1.48 -2.52
C ALA A 330 -0.84 0.70 -1.20
N VAL A 331 0.23 0.85 -0.44
CA VAL A 331 0.33 0.42 0.95
C VAL A 331 0.10 1.64 1.84
N ALA A 332 -1.08 1.70 2.47
CA ALA A 332 -1.38 2.74 3.44
C ALA A 332 -0.60 2.50 4.75
N VAL A 333 0.08 3.52 5.25
CA VAL A 333 0.81 3.51 6.53
C VAL A 333 0.46 4.76 7.32
N THR A 334 0.67 4.72 8.63
CA THR A 334 0.51 5.90 9.50
C THR A 334 1.88 6.37 9.95
N VAL A 335 2.31 7.56 9.54
CA VAL A 335 3.48 8.21 10.13
C VAL A 335 3.08 8.76 11.49
N ASN A 336 3.78 8.33 12.53
CA ASN A 336 3.61 8.82 13.88
C ASN A 336 4.96 9.07 14.54
N ASN A 337 5.54 10.24 14.26
CA ASN A 337 6.77 10.69 14.91
C ASN A 337 6.54 11.25 16.33
N ILE A 338 5.35 11.10 16.91
CA ILE A 338 5.13 11.45 18.31
C ILE A 338 5.98 10.47 19.14
N GLY A 339 7.02 10.98 19.80
CA GLY A 339 7.78 10.22 20.81
C GLY A 339 6.84 9.59 21.84
N SER A 340 7.29 8.56 22.54
CA SER A 340 6.45 7.73 23.43
C SER A 340 5.71 8.48 24.55
N SER A 341 5.90 9.79 24.69
CA SER A 341 5.13 10.70 25.53
C SER A 341 5.02 12.08 24.87
N LEU A 342 3.82 12.67 24.86
CA LEU A 342 3.67 14.10 24.56
C LEU A 342 4.44 14.94 25.58
N PRO A 343 4.95 16.13 25.18
CA PRO A 343 5.57 17.02 26.13
C PRO A 343 4.58 17.45 27.21
N ALA A 344 5.03 17.48 28.45
CA ALA A 344 4.17 17.82 29.58
C ALA A 344 4.90 18.72 30.57
N LEU A 345 4.14 19.64 31.17
CA LEU A 345 4.59 20.40 32.34
C LEU A 345 4.72 19.44 33.53
N VAL A 346 5.93 19.35 34.10
CA VAL A 346 6.23 18.49 35.25
C VAL A 346 6.03 19.25 36.56
N GLN A 347 6.63 20.44 36.64
CA GLN A 347 6.51 21.35 37.77
C GLN A 347 6.90 22.75 37.35
N PHE A 348 6.50 23.75 38.15
CA PHE A 348 6.90 25.12 37.96
C PHE A 348 7.01 25.84 39.30
N THR A 349 7.67 26.99 39.28
CA THR A 349 7.75 27.94 40.38
C THR A 349 7.75 29.35 39.82
N VAL A 350 7.20 30.29 40.60
CA VAL A 350 7.11 31.69 40.22
C VAL A 350 7.75 32.52 41.32
N THR A 351 8.69 33.37 40.93
CA THR A 351 9.27 34.35 41.83
C THR A 351 9.05 35.74 41.25
N SER A 352 8.02 36.42 41.75
CA SER A 352 7.72 37.81 41.40
C SER A 352 8.35 38.75 42.42
N ASN A 353 9.57 39.21 42.11
CA ASN A 353 10.30 40.13 42.98
C ASN A 353 10.46 41.48 42.29
N ALA A 354 9.59 42.44 42.62
CA ALA A 354 9.74 43.83 42.20
C ALA A 354 9.96 44.75 43.42
N PRO A 355 11.03 45.57 43.47
CA PRO A 355 12.29 45.51 42.71
C PRO A 355 13.40 44.74 43.46
N ALA A 356 14.24 43.99 42.73
CA ALA A 356 15.46 43.37 43.26
C ALA A 356 16.60 43.35 42.21
N SER A 357 17.85 43.23 42.66
CA SER A 357 19.06 43.06 41.82
C SER A 357 19.34 41.61 41.43
N ALA A 358 18.64 40.66 42.05
CA ALA A 358 18.74 39.23 41.80
C ALA A 358 17.38 38.56 42.01
N CYS A 359 17.20 37.43 41.36
CA CYS A 359 15.99 36.63 41.40
C CYS A 359 16.38 35.15 41.50
N SER A 360 15.73 34.41 42.40
CA SER A 360 16.02 33.00 42.64
C SER A 360 14.74 32.19 42.51
N ALA A 361 14.74 31.20 41.61
CA ALA A 361 13.60 30.33 41.34
C ALA A 361 13.99 28.87 41.63
N GLN A 362 13.35 28.27 42.63
CA GLN A 362 13.58 26.88 43.04
C GLN A 362 12.40 25.98 42.72
N LEU A 363 12.68 24.87 42.04
CA LEU A 363 11.75 23.76 41.89
C LEU A 363 11.78 22.89 43.15
N ASN A 364 10.61 22.62 43.73
CA ASN A 364 10.51 21.95 45.03
C ASN A 364 10.70 20.43 44.93
N SER A 365 10.38 19.85 43.78
CA SER A 365 10.63 18.43 43.50
C SER A 365 11.95 18.26 42.76
N SER A 366 12.54 17.07 42.89
CA SER A 366 13.75 16.73 42.14
C SER A 366 13.46 16.74 40.64
N VAL A 367 14.23 17.54 39.88
CA VAL A 367 14.21 17.53 38.41
C VAL A 367 14.60 16.14 37.93
N THR A 368 13.92 15.65 36.90
CA THR A 368 14.27 14.37 36.26
C THR A 368 15.42 14.61 35.30
N ALA A 369 16.46 13.76 35.37
CA ALA A 369 17.59 13.87 34.45
C ALA A 369 17.11 13.80 32.99
N GLY A 370 17.58 14.72 32.16
CA GLY A 370 17.22 14.78 30.74
C GLY A 370 16.04 15.68 30.41
N ASN A 371 15.25 16.13 31.39
CA ASN A 371 14.14 17.06 31.13
C ASN A 371 14.63 18.44 30.67
N LEU A 372 13.74 19.19 30.03
CA LEU A 372 13.95 20.58 29.66
C LEU A 372 13.62 21.49 30.84
N LEU A 373 14.51 22.41 31.18
CA LEU A 373 14.20 23.53 32.05
C LEU A 373 14.01 24.79 31.21
N VAL A 374 12.93 25.52 31.47
CA VAL A 374 12.63 26.79 30.82
C VAL A 374 12.49 27.87 31.88
N LEU A 375 13.23 28.96 31.70
CA LEU A 375 13.24 30.12 32.57
C LEU A 375 12.78 31.33 31.77
N THR A 376 11.65 31.92 32.14
CA THR A 376 11.22 33.21 31.61
C THR A 376 11.60 34.31 32.59
N VAL A 377 12.08 35.44 32.06
CA VAL A 377 12.53 36.58 32.88
C VAL A 377 11.97 37.86 32.29
N ASP A 378 11.25 38.62 33.11
CA ASP A 378 10.80 39.98 32.79
C ASP A 378 11.61 41.00 33.60
N THR A 379 12.16 41.99 32.90
CA THR A 379 12.89 43.10 33.53
C THR A 379 12.32 44.45 33.10
N ASN A 380 12.43 45.47 33.95
CA ASN A 380 12.05 46.84 33.64
C ASN A 380 13.11 47.61 32.79
N SER A 381 14.12 46.91 32.26
CA SER A 381 15.24 47.53 31.52
C SER A 381 15.44 46.86 30.16
N SER A 382 15.74 47.68 29.15
CA SER A 382 16.12 47.24 27.80
C SER A 382 17.60 46.86 27.67
N THR A 383 18.41 47.14 28.69
CA THR A 383 19.89 47.01 28.64
C THR A 383 20.45 46.14 29.76
N ALA A 384 19.59 45.53 30.60
CA ALA A 384 20.03 44.66 31.69
C ALA A 384 20.79 43.44 31.14
N ALA A 385 22.05 43.29 31.58
CA ALA A 385 22.86 42.12 31.27
C ALA A 385 22.63 41.04 32.34
N LEU A 386 21.92 39.98 31.93
CA LEU A 386 21.54 38.87 32.80
C LEU A 386 22.64 37.80 32.85
N SER A 387 22.99 37.37 34.06
CA SER A 387 23.83 36.20 34.32
C SER A 387 23.01 35.14 35.03
N ILE A 388 23.00 33.92 34.49
CA ILE A 388 22.20 32.78 34.96
C ILE A 388 23.15 31.70 35.47
N SER A 389 22.84 31.18 36.65
CA SER A 389 23.54 30.03 37.24
C SER A 389 22.54 29.18 38.02
N ASP A 390 22.88 27.92 38.27
CA ASP A 390 22.11 27.06 39.16
C ASP A 390 23.01 26.17 40.02
N ASN A 391 22.41 25.54 41.02
CA ASN A 391 23.09 24.65 41.96
C ASN A 391 23.40 23.24 41.42
N ARG A 392 23.05 22.92 40.17
CA ARG A 392 23.29 21.63 39.52
C ARG A 392 24.31 21.70 38.38
N GLY A 393 24.73 22.90 37.96
CA GLY A 393 25.67 23.11 36.88
C GLY A 393 25.07 22.92 35.49
N ASN A 394 23.77 23.17 35.30
CA ASN A 394 23.19 23.09 33.96
C ASN A 394 23.73 24.20 33.05
N THR A 395 23.81 23.93 31.76
CA THR A 395 24.21 24.93 30.75
C THR A 395 22.98 25.66 30.25
N TRP A 396 22.93 26.98 30.46
CA TRP A 396 21.81 27.83 30.05
C TRP A 396 22.08 28.51 28.71
N SER A 397 21.07 28.50 27.85
CA SER A 397 21.07 29.15 26.53
C SER A 397 19.87 30.08 26.40
N THR A 398 19.99 31.12 25.58
CA THR A 398 18.88 32.01 25.24
C THR A 398 18.08 31.42 24.09
N ALA A 399 16.76 31.31 24.25
CA ALA A 399 15.85 31.02 23.13
C ALA A 399 15.49 32.32 22.39
N ASN A 400 15.05 33.35 23.11
CA ASN A 400 14.84 34.69 22.58
C ASN A 400 14.82 35.77 23.67
N ASN A 401 15.08 37.01 23.25
CA ASN A 401 14.95 38.22 24.06
C ASN A 401 14.18 39.28 23.25
N ASN A 402 13.21 39.92 23.87
CA ASN A 402 12.40 40.97 23.25
C ASN A 402 12.41 42.20 24.15
N SER A 403 13.02 43.26 23.68
CA SER A 403 13.30 44.46 24.46
C SER A 403 12.59 45.68 23.87
N THR A 404 11.97 46.46 24.75
CA THR A 404 11.48 47.81 24.46
C THR A 404 11.99 48.77 25.53
N ALA A 405 11.80 50.07 25.35
CA ALA A 405 12.16 51.06 26.37
C ALA A 405 11.49 50.82 27.75
N ALA A 406 10.39 50.07 27.80
CA ALA A 406 9.65 49.80 29.03
C ALA A 406 10.13 48.53 29.77
N GLY A 407 10.95 47.69 29.13
CA GLY A 407 11.42 46.43 29.69
C GLY A 407 11.82 45.38 28.66
N THR A 408 12.33 44.26 29.16
CA THR A 408 12.72 43.09 28.36
C THR A 408 12.06 41.83 28.89
N GLN A 409 11.40 41.08 28.00
CA GLN A 409 10.95 39.71 28.24
C GLN A 409 11.91 38.74 27.55
N SER A 410 12.38 37.74 28.29
CA SER A 410 13.36 36.75 27.83
C SER A 410 12.86 35.33 28.07
N ILE A 411 13.24 34.40 27.20
CA ILE A 411 13.12 32.96 27.41
C ILE A 411 14.53 32.35 27.35
N PHE A 412 14.93 31.71 28.45
CA PHE A 412 16.14 30.91 28.55
C PHE A 412 15.77 29.45 28.76
N TYR A 413 16.68 28.56 28.41
CA TYR A 413 16.49 27.13 28.60
C TYR A 413 17.79 26.42 28.95
N ALA A 414 17.66 25.30 29.65
CA ALA A 414 18.72 24.32 29.81
C ALA A 414 18.22 22.96 29.29
N SER A 415 18.92 22.44 28.28
CA SER A 415 18.67 21.12 27.73
C SER A 415 19.30 20.05 28.60
N ASN A 416 18.71 18.85 28.62
CA ASN A 416 19.24 17.69 29.32
C ASN A 416 19.61 17.97 30.79
N ALA A 417 18.66 18.53 31.56
CA ALA A 417 18.92 18.98 32.91
C ALA A 417 19.46 17.85 33.81
N ALA A 418 20.38 18.20 34.71
CA ALA A 418 20.87 17.30 35.75
C ALA A 418 19.76 17.00 36.77
N SER A 419 19.73 15.77 37.28
CA SER A 419 18.69 15.37 38.23
C SER A 419 18.79 16.12 39.56
N GLY A 420 17.66 16.25 40.26
CA GLY A 420 17.53 16.72 41.64
C GLY A 420 17.05 18.16 41.82
N VAL A 421 16.94 18.61 43.07
CA VAL A 421 16.34 19.91 43.41
C VAL A 421 17.18 21.04 42.82
N THR A 422 16.60 21.74 41.86
CA THR A 422 17.27 22.80 41.10
C THR A 422 16.81 24.17 41.57
N ASN A 423 17.77 25.01 41.95
CA ASN A 423 17.57 26.42 42.23
C ASN A 423 18.37 27.25 41.23
N VAL A 424 17.68 28.06 40.45
CA VAL A 424 18.25 28.94 39.43
C VAL A 424 18.33 30.35 39.99
N THR A 425 19.51 30.97 39.89
CA THR A 425 19.74 32.36 40.27
C THR A 425 20.07 33.19 39.04
N VAL A 426 19.29 34.25 38.85
CA VAL A 426 19.49 35.27 37.82
C VAL A 426 19.96 36.55 38.50
N THR A 427 21.05 37.13 38.00
CA THR A 427 21.62 38.38 38.50
C THR A 427 21.73 39.39 37.38
N ILE A 428 21.50 40.68 37.68
CA ILE A 428 21.78 41.77 36.76
C ILE A 428 23.18 42.28 37.07
N THR A 429 24.03 42.34 36.04
CA THR A 429 25.46 42.66 36.22
C THR A 429 25.78 44.15 36.03
N ASN A 430 24.88 44.93 35.43
CA ASN A 430 25.12 46.33 35.04
C ASN A 430 24.07 47.33 35.55
N TRP A 431 23.08 46.89 36.35
CA TRP A 431 21.94 47.70 36.80
C TRP A 431 21.43 47.21 38.16
N SER A 432 20.98 48.14 39.03
CA SER A 432 20.28 47.83 40.28
C SER A 432 18.77 47.96 40.08
N ASP A 433 18.00 46.96 40.52
CA ASP A 433 16.53 46.98 40.65
C ASP A 433 15.70 46.87 39.35
N ALA A 434 16.02 45.87 38.51
CA ALA A 434 15.29 45.65 37.26
C ALA A 434 14.36 44.44 37.20
N PHE A 435 14.39 43.49 38.14
CA PHE A 435 13.54 42.30 38.03
C PHE A 435 12.05 42.62 38.29
N ARG A 436 11.18 41.97 37.52
CA ARG A 436 9.73 41.94 37.74
C ARG A 436 9.26 40.52 38.02
N SER A 437 9.78 39.56 37.26
CA SER A 437 9.51 38.14 37.48
C SER A 437 10.65 37.26 36.97
N CYS A 438 10.79 36.10 37.61
CA CYS A 438 11.41 34.92 37.01
C CYS A 438 10.52 33.72 37.25
N GLU A 439 10.20 33.02 36.19
CA GLU A 439 9.31 31.87 36.20
C GLU A 439 10.09 30.69 35.65
N LEU A 440 10.21 29.63 36.45
CA LEU A 440 10.99 28.45 36.11
C LEU A 440 10.04 27.26 36.02
N ALA A 441 10.08 26.56 34.89
CA ALA A 441 9.27 25.38 34.63
C ALA A 441 10.14 24.23 34.12
N GLU A 442 9.76 23.02 34.51
CA GLU A 442 10.32 21.76 34.01
C GLU A 442 9.32 21.11 33.07
N TYR A 443 9.80 20.69 31.91
CA TYR A 443 9.03 19.96 30.91
C TYR A 443 9.70 18.63 30.56
N SER A 444 8.89 17.60 30.38
CA SER A 444 9.33 16.31 29.83
C SER A 444 9.09 16.25 28.33
N GLY A 445 9.75 15.31 27.63
CA GLY A 445 9.44 14.94 26.25
C GLY A 445 10.11 15.77 25.15
N VAL A 446 10.80 16.86 25.49
CA VAL A 446 11.58 17.72 24.58
C VAL A 446 12.90 18.13 25.24
N THR A 447 13.92 18.46 24.45
CA THR A 447 15.23 18.85 25.00
C THR A 447 15.94 19.96 24.23
N SER A 448 15.61 20.19 22.96
CA SER A 448 16.33 21.06 22.04
C SER A 448 15.44 22.20 21.55
N LEU A 449 16.02 23.37 21.27
CA LEU A 449 15.31 24.48 20.66
C LEU A 449 15.20 24.26 19.15
N ASP A 450 13.99 24.34 18.59
CA ASP A 450 13.73 24.27 17.14
C ASP A 450 13.63 25.68 16.54
N ALA A 451 12.77 26.52 17.12
CA ALA A 451 12.53 27.88 16.63
C ALA A 451 12.21 28.84 17.77
N ALA A 452 12.49 30.12 17.58
CA ALA A 452 12.08 31.16 18.51
C ALA A 452 11.73 32.44 17.76
N THR A 453 10.71 33.13 18.25
CA THR A 453 10.19 34.34 17.62
C THR A 453 9.55 35.24 18.66
N SER A 454 9.38 36.52 18.33
CA SER A 454 8.86 37.50 19.27
C SER A 454 8.16 38.65 18.54
N ALA A 455 7.22 39.30 19.21
CA ALA A 455 6.62 40.54 18.74
C ALA A 455 6.27 41.44 19.92
N ASN A 456 6.02 42.71 19.64
CA ASN A 456 5.57 43.70 20.61
C ASN A 456 4.48 44.57 19.98
N GLY A 457 3.66 45.18 20.83
CA GLY A 457 2.53 45.98 20.36
C GLY A 457 1.81 46.70 21.48
N THR A 458 0.63 47.23 21.16
CA THR A 458 -0.28 47.85 22.13
C THR A 458 -1.70 47.40 21.82
N GLY A 459 -2.45 47.00 22.83
CA GLY A 459 -3.81 46.49 22.66
C GLY A 459 -4.16 45.50 23.76
N MET A 460 -5.25 44.76 23.56
CA MET A 460 -5.72 43.73 24.49
C MET A 460 -5.35 42.30 24.06
N PHE A 461 -4.72 42.15 22.89
CA PHE A 461 -4.38 40.87 22.27
C PHE A 461 -2.87 40.79 22.08
N LEU A 462 -2.23 39.90 22.82
CA LEU A 462 -0.81 39.59 22.68
C LEU A 462 -0.67 38.50 21.64
N SER A 463 0.27 38.67 20.72
CA SER A 463 0.58 37.65 19.72
C SER A 463 2.05 37.73 19.36
N SER A 464 2.75 36.60 19.36
CA SER A 464 4.07 36.50 18.75
C SER A 464 3.95 36.50 17.22
N THR A 465 5.04 36.80 16.52
CA THR A 465 5.15 36.42 15.11
C THR A 465 4.98 34.90 14.96
N THR A 466 4.45 34.46 13.83
CA THR A 466 4.17 33.05 13.56
C THR A 466 5.45 32.26 13.28
N SER A 467 5.52 31.02 13.78
CA SER A 467 6.53 30.03 13.42
C SER A 467 5.88 28.68 13.18
N THR A 468 6.50 27.84 12.35
CA THR A 468 5.97 26.51 12.02
C THR A 468 6.49 25.48 13.03
N ALA A 469 5.57 24.73 13.65
CA ALA A 469 5.85 23.49 14.35
C ALA A 469 5.94 22.36 13.31
N ASN A 470 7.14 21.81 13.13
CA ASN A 470 7.47 20.85 12.08
C ASN A 470 7.25 19.40 12.52
N PHE A 471 7.07 19.13 13.82
CA PHE A 471 6.92 17.77 14.34
C PHE A 471 5.76 17.66 15.36
N GLY A 472 5.01 16.57 15.30
CA GLY A 472 4.05 16.23 16.35
C GLY A 472 4.79 15.63 17.53
N ASN A 473 4.76 16.31 18.68
CA ASN A 473 5.58 16.19 19.90
C ASN A 473 6.46 17.41 20.20
N GLU A 474 6.36 18.49 19.45
CA GLU A 474 6.99 19.75 19.86
C GLU A 474 6.24 20.41 21.03
N LEU A 475 6.96 21.23 21.78
CA LEU A 475 6.44 22.05 22.85
C LEU A 475 6.60 23.52 22.48
N ILE A 476 5.49 24.24 22.41
CA ILE A 476 5.51 25.69 22.29
C ILE A 476 5.45 26.28 23.69
N ILE A 477 6.39 27.16 24.01
CA ILE A 477 6.38 28.02 25.19
C ILE A 477 6.06 29.45 24.73
N GLY A 478 5.04 30.04 25.33
CA GLY A 478 4.75 31.46 25.26
C GLY A 478 5.19 32.18 26.54
N ALA A 479 5.77 33.36 26.40
CA ALA A 479 6.07 34.23 27.54
C ALA A 479 5.72 35.67 27.16
N GLY A 480 4.80 36.27 27.91
CA GLY A 480 4.36 37.63 27.64
C GLY A 480 4.51 38.56 28.83
N SER A 481 4.69 39.85 28.56
CA SER A 481 4.67 40.87 29.59
C SER A 481 3.93 42.13 29.20
N THR A 482 3.43 42.83 30.21
CA THR A 482 2.72 44.11 30.12
C THR A 482 3.45 45.16 30.96
N PRO A 483 4.55 45.74 30.44
CA PRO A 483 5.45 46.58 31.23
C PRO A 483 4.75 47.73 31.97
N SER A 484 3.69 48.29 31.39
CA SER A 484 2.99 49.46 31.93
C SER A 484 1.75 49.13 32.78
N CYS A 485 1.31 47.87 32.86
CA CYS A 485 0.03 47.53 33.50
C CYS A 485 0.19 47.06 34.94
N SER A 486 -0.45 47.66 35.94
CA SER A 486 -0.27 47.28 37.36
C SER A 486 -1.23 46.18 37.85
N SER A 487 -2.33 45.96 37.14
CA SER A 487 -3.43 45.07 37.56
C SER A 487 -4.03 44.28 36.39
N CYS A 488 -3.22 43.97 35.37
CA CYS A 488 -3.66 43.16 34.25
C CYS A 488 -3.90 41.72 34.71
N THR A 489 -4.93 41.10 34.13
CA THR A 489 -5.14 39.65 34.18
C THR A 489 -4.97 39.08 32.78
N PHE A 490 -4.46 37.87 32.71
CA PHE A 490 -4.18 37.16 31.46
C PHE A 490 -5.14 36.00 31.27
N SER A 491 -5.57 35.76 30.03
CA SER A 491 -6.21 34.50 29.64
C SER A 491 -5.49 33.91 28.42
N ALA A 492 -5.32 32.59 28.45
CA ALA A 492 -4.63 31.86 27.39
C ALA A 492 -5.38 32.00 26.05
N GLY A 493 -4.62 32.06 24.96
CA GLY A 493 -5.15 31.90 23.62
C GLY A 493 -5.59 30.46 23.32
N PRO A 494 -6.22 30.21 22.16
CA PRO A 494 -6.67 28.87 21.78
C PRO A 494 -5.53 27.84 21.80
N GLY A 495 -5.71 26.75 22.54
CA GLY A 495 -4.74 25.64 22.63
C GLY A 495 -3.62 25.83 23.66
N PHE A 496 -3.45 27.03 24.20
CA PHE A 496 -2.45 27.32 25.23
C PHE A 496 -2.99 27.12 26.64
N ILE A 497 -2.10 26.75 27.56
CA ILE A 497 -2.36 26.64 28.99
C ILE A 497 -1.40 27.59 29.71
N ILE A 498 -1.94 28.53 30.49
CA ILE A 498 -1.12 29.39 31.36
C ILE A 498 -0.51 28.52 32.47
N VAL A 499 0.82 28.56 32.58
CA VAL A 499 1.61 27.94 33.64
C VAL A 499 1.58 28.82 34.88
N SER A 500 1.88 30.10 34.67
CA SER A 500 2.05 31.10 35.70
C SER A 500 1.66 32.46 35.16
N ALA A 501 1.05 33.29 36.01
CA ALA A 501 0.71 34.66 35.67
C ALA A 501 0.85 35.56 36.91
N SER A 502 1.43 36.73 36.71
CA SER A 502 1.41 37.86 37.63
C SER A 502 0.58 38.99 37.02
N SER A 503 0.60 40.19 37.61
CA SER A 503 0.00 41.37 36.97
C SER A 503 0.86 41.95 35.83
N LYS A 504 2.10 41.46 35.68
CA LYS A 504 3.11 41.99 34.75
C LYS A 504 3.57 41.00 33.69
N SER A 505 3.61 39.72 34.00
CA SER A 505 4.15 38.68 33.14
C SER A 505 3.34 37.40 33.25
N PHE A 506 3.48 36.52 32.26
CA PHE A 506 3.01 35.15 32.34
C PHE A 506 3.86 34.23 31.47
N GLN A 507 3.78 32.94 31.77
CA GLN A 507 4.25 31.85 30.93
C GLN A 507 3.06 30.97 30.56
N GLU A 508 3.04 30.50 29.31
CA GLU A 508 2.07 29.52 28.81
C GLU A 508 2.77 28.44 28.00
N TYR A 509 2.09 27.32 27.78
CA TYR A 509 2.59 26.26 26.92
C TYR A 509 1.49 25.60 26.09
N MET A 510 1.89 24.97 24.98
CA MET A 510 1.05 24.13 24.14
C MET A 510 1.87 22.93 23.66
N ALA A 511 1.36 21.72 23.88
CA ALA A 511 1.93 20.49 23.31
C ALA A 511 1.36 20.27 21.89
N ILE A 512 2.23 20.06 20.92
CA ILE A 512 1.85 19.94 19.51
C ILE A 512 1.49 18.49 19.18
N VAL A 513 0.26 18.28 18.75
CA VAL A 513 -0.27 16.98 18.30
C VAL A 513 -0.37 16.86 16.76
N SER A 514 -0.30 17.99 16.06
CA SER A 514 -0.32 18.09 14.60
C SER A 514 0.53 19.29 14.15
N THR A 515 1.37 19.11 13.15
CA THR A 515 2.24 20.15 12.58
C THR A 515 1.43 21.33 12.04
N GLY A 516 1.99 22.54 12.08
CA GLY A 516 1.29 23.72 11.60
C GLY A 516 1.97 25.03 11.97
N ALA A 517 1.41 26.13 11.46
CA ALA A 517 1.86 27.47 11.81
C ALA A 517 1.19 27.90 13.12
N HIS A 518 2.00 28.34 14.09
CA HIS A 518 1.53 28.74 15.42
C HIS A 518 2.09 30.11 15.82
N SER A 519 1.30 30.83 16.61
CA SER A 519 1.71 32.02 17.36
C SER A 519 1.32 31.82 18.81
N ALA A 520 2.18 32.19 19.74
CA ALA A 520 1.82 32.26 21.15
C ALA A 520 0.91 33.48 21.36
N THR A 521 -0.24 33.29 22.01
CA THR A 521 -1.29 34.31 22.06
C THR A 521 -1.96 34.35 23.43
N ALA A 522 -2.27 35.55 23.91
CA ALA A 522 -3.02 35.74 25.15
C ALA A 522 -3.88 37.00 25.09
N ASN A 523 -4.96 37.03 25.89
CA ASN A 523 -5.76 38.23 26.08
C ASN A 523 -5.42 38.89 27.42
N ILE A 524 -5.51 40.21 27.47
CA ILE A 524 -5.35 40.99 28.70
C ILE A 524 -6.59 41.83 29.01
N SER A 525 -6.84 42.07 30.30
CA SER A 525 -8.04 42.76 30.79
C SER A 525 -8.14 44.24 30.38
N THR A 526 -7.03 44.89 30.02
CA THR A 526 -6.99 46.30 29.64
C THR A 526 -5.96 46.54 28.55
N SER A 527 -6.20 47.52 27.66
CA SER A 527 -5.25 47.86 26.59
C SER A 527 -3.97 48.46 27.16
N THR A 528 -2.81 47.88 26.84
CA THR A 528 -1.51 48.32 27.34
C THR A 528 -0.39 47.92 26.35
N PRO A 529 0.80 48.56 26.39
CA PRO A 529 1.97 48.05 25.69
C PRO A 529 2.32 46.64 26.18
N TRP A 530 2.65 45.75 25.25
CA TRP A 530 2.92 44.35 25.54
C TRP A 530 4.11 43.81 24.74
N LEU A 531 4.76 42.79 25.30
CA LEU A 531 5.78 41.95 24.69
C LEU A 531 5.25 40.52 24.65
N MET A 532 5.49 39.79 23.55
CA MET A 532 5.14 38.38 23.44
C MET A 532 6.26 37.59 22.76
N ASN A 533 6.78 36.61 23.48
CA ASN A 533 7.85 35.71 23.04
C ASN A 533 7.28 34.31 22.85
N MET A 534 7.77 33.62 21.83
CA MET A 534 7.48 32.22 21.58
C MET A 534 8.77 31.44 21.33
N ALA A 535 8.88 30.24 21.90
CA ALA A 535 9.93 29.27 21.62
C ALA A 535 9.31 27.90 21.37
N ILE A 536 9.76 27.19 20.33
CA ILE A 536 9.36 25.83 19.97
C ILE A 536 10.53 24.92 20.34
N PHE A 537 10.24 23.86 21.09
CA PHE A 537 11.21 22.86 21.54
C PHE A 537 10.88 21.48 20.97
N ARG A 538 11.92 20.68 20.72
CA ARG A 538 11.89 19.32 20.19
C ARG A 538 12.66 18.33 21.07
#